data_AF-A0ABD2PSB9-F1
#
_entry.id   AF-A0ABD2PSB9-F1
#
_cell.length_a   1.000
_cell.length_b   1.000
_cell.length_c   1.000
_cell.angle_alpha   90.00
_cell.angle_beta   90.00
_cell.angle_gamma   90.00
#
_symmetry.space_group_name_H-M   'P 1'
#
loop_
_entity.id
_entity.type
_entity.pdbx_description
1 polymer ?
#
loop_
_entity_poly.entity_id
_entity_poly.type
_entity_poly.pdbx_seq_one_letter_code
_entity_poly.pdbx_strand_id
1 'polypeptide(L)'
;MDEKGMEKTRHFYIEDLNSMKMTIPTFWKSITNLLQDAIKLSYGFYSVNVLLSPTLTLPNFDFVANKFHLKIFGFLNKSDLSNAPIYSRHCLCSAPNNEDALTSQNFLLTLLESLRQNKCVALAMYETEETGRRFYAILHPIDFERHVLMLSFMQENVQSLPWLGDFNYLAPVIDFSGHEVYNDETGKSPFPVRTNDCLSYKLLSLKAGEDTSTFNYFSWISTTPMRQDINKIVRLSKKLPDKFANFQKELKRVRSGLLAYGCQDLMSNLLEIIKTQISAAKTNQDALREQMSAIEALLTPPVSDSNPD
;
A
#
# COMPACT_ATOMS: atom_id res chain seq x y z
N MET A 1 14.36 -2.76 -41.04
CA MET A 1 13.34 -2.92 -42.11
C MET A 1 12.85 -4.36 -42.05
N ASP A 2 12.22 -4.81 -40.97
CA ASP A 2 11.00 -4.35 -40.28
C ASP A 2 9.70 -4.65 -41.02
N GLU A 3 8.74 -5.12 -40.20
CA GLU A 3 7.30 -5.29 -40.40
C GLU A 3 6.85 -6.50 -41.25
N LYS A 4 5.86 -7.31 -40.89
CA LYS A 4 4.78 -7.33 -39.87
C LYS A 4 4.31 -8.79 -39.78
N GLY A 5 4.04 -9.39 -38.62
CA GLY A 5 2.88 -9.08 -37.79
C GLY A 5 1.69 -9.96 -38.21
N MET A 6 1.71 -11.25 -37.84
CA MET A 6 0.53 -12.12 -37.91
C MET A 6 0.06 -12.44 -36.50
N GLU A 7 -1.11 -11.92 -36.16
CA GLU A 7 -1.87 -12.20 -34.96
C GLU A 7 -1.99 -13.72 -34.74
N LYS A 8 -1.53 -14.19 -33.57
CA LYS A 8 -1.88 -15.53 -33.09
C LYS A 8 -3.16 -15.43 -32.29
N THR A 9 -4.28 -15.58 -32.98
CA THR A 9 -5.57 -15.92 -32.37
C THR A 9 -5.41 -17.27 -31.65
N ARG A 10 -5.29 -17.25 -30.32
CA ARG A 10 -5.23 -18.47 -29.52
C ARG A 10 -6.65 -19.00 -29.39
N HIS A 11 -6.99 -19.98 -30.24
CA HIS A 11 -8.20 -20.76 -30.10
C HIS A 11 -8.17 -21.52 -28.76
N PHE A 12 -9.17 -21.27 -27.92
CA PHE A 12 -9.42 -22.03 -26.70
C PHE A 12 -9.91 -23.43 -27.08
N TYR A 13 -9.08 -24.44 -26.86
CA TYR A 13 -9.52 -25.83 -26.88
C TYR A 13 -10.07 -26.17 -25.49
N ILE A 14 -11.39 -26.30 -25.39
CA ILE A 14 -12.03 -26.96 -24.25
C ILE A 14 -11.95 -28.46 -24.54
N GLU A 15 -10.83 -29.09 -24.16
CA GLU A 15 -10.73 -30.54 -24.15
C GLU A 15 -11.38 -31.11 -22.87
N ASP A 16 -12.42 -31.92 -23.11
CA ASP A 16 -12.96 -32.99 -22.25
C ASP A 16 -13.15 -32.75 -20.74
N LEU A 17 -14.09 -31.85 -20.42
CA LEU A 17 -14.70 -31.70 -19.08
C LEU A 17 -15.48 -32.94 -18.58
N ASN A 18 -15.73 -33.94 -19.43
CA ASN A 18 -16.45 -35.16 -19.04
C ASN A 18 -15.58 -36.21 -18.31
N SER A 19 -14.26 -36.04 -18.29
CA SER A 19 -13.35 -36.97 -17.61
C SER A 19 -13.09 -36.63 -16.13
N MET A 20 -13.36 -35.39 -15.71
CA MET A 20 -13.15 -34.93 -14.33
C MET A 20 -14.41 -35.12 -13.48
N LYS A 21 -14.67 -36.37 -13.09
CA LYS A 21 -15.54 -36.64 -11.94
C LYS A 21 -14.85 -36.10 -10.69
N MET A 22 -15.19 -34.86 -10.30
CA MET A 22 -14.86 -34.33 -8.97
C MET A 22 -15.59 -35.18 -7.91
N THR A 23 -14.95 -36.27 -7.51
CA THR A 23 -15.42 -37.08 -6.38
C THR A 23 -15.07 -36.32 -5.11
N ILE A 24 -16.06 -35.63 -4.55
CA ILE A 24 -15.98 -35.03 -3.21
C ILE A 24 -15.62 -36.17 -2.24
N PRO A 25 -14.48 -36.09 -1.52
CA PRO A 25 -14.13 -37.11 -0.53
C PRO A 25 -15.27 -37.25 0.48
N THR A 26 -15.63 -38.48 0.84
CA THR A 26 -16.75 -38.80 1.74
C THR A 26 -16.71 -38.07 3.08
N PHE A 27 -15.52 -37.67 3.54
CA PHE A 27 -15.33 -36.82 4.71
C PHE A 27 -16.00 -35.43 4.57
N TRP A 28 -15.92 -34.80 3.40
CA TRP A 28 -16.56 -33.50 3.14
C TRP A 28 -18.09 -33.60 3.00
N LYS A 29 -18.61 -34.72 2.51
CA LYS A 29 -20.07 -35.00 2.47
C LYS A 29 -20.69 -35.04 3.86
N SER A 30 -19.93 -35.42 4.88
CA SER A 30 -20.43 -35.45 6.27
C SER A 30 -20.49 -34.06 6.91
N ILE A 31 -19.72 -33.09 6.41
CA ILE A 31 -19.69 -31.69 6.88
C ILE A 31 -20.77 -30.86 6.18
N THR A 32 -21.11 -31.19 4.93
CA THR A 32 -22.15 -30.49 4.14
C THR A 32 -23.59 -30.74 4.61
N ASN A 33 -23.81 -31.65 5.57
CA ASN A 33 -25.13 -31.93 6.14
C ASN A 33 -25.50 -31.02 7.33
N LEU A 34 -24.60 -30.14 7.78
CA LEU A 34 -25.01 -28.96 8.54
C LEU A 34 -25.58 -27.97 7.54
N LEU A 35 -26.86 -27.61 7.70
CA LEU A 35 -27.61 -26.62 6.91
C LEU A 35 -26.70 -25.41 6.58
N GLN A 36 -26.05 -25.47 5.43
CA GLN A 36 -25.24 -24.37 4.92
C GLN A 36 -26.14 -23.55 4.02
N ASP A 37 -26.44 -22.38 4.56
CA ASP A 37 -27.12 -21.30 3.91
C ASP A 37 -26.32 -20.84 2.69
N ALA A 38 -26.87 -21.11 1.50
CA ALA A 38 -26.26 -20.72 0.23
C ALA A 38 -26.33 -19.20 0.07
N ILE A 39 -25.23 -18.61 -0.39
CA ILE A 39 -25.16 -17.19 -0.71
C ILE A 39 -25.19 -16.96 -2.20
N LYS A 40 -25.66 -15.79 -2.61
CA LYS A 40 -25.64 -15.38 -4.01
C LYS A 40 -24.34 -14.63 -4.30
N LEU A 41 -23.53 -15.11 -5.24
CA LEU A 41 -22.35 -14.43 -5.76
C LEU A 41 -22.65 -13.95 -7.18
N SER A 42 -22.38 -12.69 -7.49
CA SER A 42 -22.58 -12.15 -8.84
C SER A 42 -21.41 -11.33 -9.36
N TYR A 43 -21.21 -11.39 -10.68
CA TYR A 43 -20.32 -10.52 -11.43
C TYR A 43 -20.99 -10.14 -12.77
N GLY A 44 -21.29 -8.85 -12.95
CA GLY A 44 -22.08 -8.39 -14.11
C GLY A 44 -23.45 -9.08 -14.16
N PHE A 45 -23.73 -9.78 -15.26
CA PHE A 45 -24.97 -10.55 -15.46
C PHE A 45 -24.89 -11.99 -14.94
N TYR A 46 -23.70 -12.45 -14.55
CA TYR A 46 -23.53 -13.79 -14.00
C TYR A 46 -23.87 -13.79 -12.51
N SER A 47 -24.71 -14.74 -12.09
CA SER A 47 -25.06 -14.94 -10.71
C SER A 47 -25.16 -16.42 -10.40
N VAL A 48 -24.56 -16.84 -9.29
CA VAL A 48 -24.50 -18.25 -8.87
C VAL A 48 -24.75 -18.35 -7.37
N ASN A 49 -25.30 -19.48 -6.95
CA ASN A 49 -25.47 -19.79 -5.54
C ASN A 49 -24.29 -20.65 -5.06
N VAL A 50 -23.64 -20.20 -4.00
CA VAL A 50 -22.40 -20.81 -3.48
C VAL A 50 -22.50 -21.08 -1.99
N LEU A 51 -21.81 -22.11 -1.55
CA LEU A 51 -21.66 -22.45 -0.14
C LEU A 51 -20.32 -21.94 0.36
N LEU A 52 -20.31 -21.47 1.62
CA LEU A 52 -19.10 -21.05 2.31
C LEU A 52 -18.68 -22.11 3.33
N SER A 53 -17.39 -22.48 3.32
CA SER A 53 -16.82 -23.39 4.31
C SER A 53 -15.55 -22.77 4.94
N PRO A 54 -15.51 -22.57 6.28
CA PRO A 54 -16.60 -22.76 7.23
C PRO A 54 -17.75 -21.79 7.00
N THR A 55 -18.91 -22.01 7.63
CA THR A 55 -20.05 -21.09 7.55
C THR A 55 -19.65 -19.70 8.06
N LEU A 56 -20.12 -18.66 7.39
CA LEU A 56 -19.85 -17.28 7.80
C LEU A 56 -20.54 -16.98 9.13
N THR A 57 -19.77 -16.46 10.08
CA THR A 57 -20.29 -15.91 11.34
C THR A 57 -19.77 -14.48 11.44
N LEU A 58 -20.65 -13.50 11.27
CA LEU A 58 -20.33 -12.09 11.46
C LEU A 58 -20.90 -11.65 12.82
N PRO A 59 -20.12 -10.99 13.68
CA PRO A 59 -20.59 -10.54 14.98
C PRO A 59 -21.65 -9.47 14.79
N ASN A 60 -22.76 -9.58 15.52
CA ASN A 60 -23.91 -8.66 15.48
C ASN A 60 -24.62 -8.57 14.12
N PHE A 61 -24.50 -9.61 13.28
CA PHE A 61 -25.21 -9.68 12.00
C PHE A 61 -26.03 -10.97 11.93
N ASP A 62 -27.37 -10.84 11.95
CA ASP A 62 -28.26 -11.98 11.76
C ASP A 62 -28.22 -12.39 10.29
N PHE A 63 -27.51 -13.48 10.02
CA PHE A 63 -27.34 -14.00 8.69
C PHE A 63 -28.64 -14.65 8.20
N VAL A 64 -29.40 -13.95 7.37
CA VAL A 64 -30.46 -14.58 6.58
C VAL A 64 -29.87 -14.95 5.23
N ALA A 65 -29.42 -16.20 5.10
CA ALA A 65 -28.90 -16.86 3.89
C ALA A 65 -29.34 -16.28 2.56
N ASN A 66 -30.66 -16.23 2.37
CA ASN A 66 -31.32 -15.94 1.11
C ASN A 66 -31.29 -14.44 0.76
N LYS A 67 -30.84 -13.59 1.67
CA LYS A 67 -30.63 -12.15 1.46
C LYS A 67 -29.15 -11.79 1.28
N PHE A 68 -28.22 -12.73 1.44
CA PHE A 68 -26.80 -12.42 1.34
C PHE A 68 -26.33 -12.47 -0.13
N HIS A 69 -26.20 -11.28 -0.72
CA HIS A 69 -25.79 -11.11 -2.12
C HIS A 69 -24.45 -10.40 -2.23
N LEU A 70 -23.41 -11.18 -2.51
CA LEU A 70 -22.06 -10.68 -2.73
C LEU A 70 -21.85 -10.29 -4.19
N LYS A 71 -21.52 -9.02 -4.45
CA LYS A 71 -21.27 -8.48 -5.79
C LYS A 71 -19.80 -8.18 -6.01
N ILE A 72 -19.20 -8.83 -7.01
CA ILE A 72 -17.86 -8.47 -7.49
C ILE A 72 -17.97 -7.13 -8.24
N PHE A 73 -17.18 -6.15 -7.83
CA PHE A 73 -17.20 -4.80 -8.39
C PHE A 73 -15.89 -4.40 -9.09
N GLY A 74 -14.81 -5.18 -8.93
CA GLY A 74 -13.54 -4.89 -9.60
C GLY A 74 -12.51 -6.00 -9.45
N PHE A 75 -11.39 -5.83 -10.13
CA PHE A 75 -10.23 -6.71 -10.03
C PHE A 75 -8.99 -5.87 -9.74
N LEU A 76 -8.07 -6.45 -9.00
CA LEU A 76 -6.83 -5.81 -8.58
C LEU A 76 -5.69 -6.81 -8.69
N ASN A 77 -4.48 -6.37 -9.03
CA ASN A 77 -3.35 -7.29 -9.00
C ASN A 77 -2.98 -7.68 -7.57
N LYS A 78 -2.58 -8.94 -7.41
CA LYS A 78 -2.25 -9.52 -6.10
C LYS A 78 -1.12 -8.76 -5.40
N SER A 79 -0.20 -8.16 -6.16
CA SER A 79 0.88 -7.31 -5.65
C SER A 79 0.37 -6.01 -5.02
N ASP A 80 -0.68 -5.40 -5.59
CA ASP A 80 -1.23 -4.12 -5.14
C ASP A 80 -2.10 -4.27 -3.89
N LEU A 81 -2.73 -5.44 -3.72
CA LEU A 81 -3.50 -5.75 -2.51
C LEU A 81 -2.63 -5.77 -1.25
N SER A 82 -1.36 -6.21 -1.39
CA SER A 82 -0.46 -6.43 -0.26
C SER A 82 -1.09 -7.37 0.79
N ASN A 83 -0.92 -7.09 2.08
CA ASN A 83 -1.52 -7.83 3.19
C ASN A 83 -2.70 -7.06 3.79
N ALA A 84 -3.83 -7.06 3.08
CA ALA A 84 -5.06 -6.47 3.59
C ALA A 84 -5.50 -7.14 4.92
N PRO A 85 -6.03 -6.37 5.89
CA PRO A 85 -6.57 -6.93 7.13
C PRO A 85 -7.80 -7.78 6.83
N ILE A 86 -7.71 -9.07 7.13
CA ILE A 86 -8.78 -10.05 6.89
C ILE A 86 -9.38 -10.46 8.23
N TYR A 87 -10.71 -10.39 8.32
CA TYR A 87 -11.48 -10.86 9.46
C TYR A 87 -11.67 -12.38 9.43
N SER A 88 -12.15 -12.91 8.31
CA SER A 88 -12.43 -14.35 8.16
C SER A 88 -12.17 -14.83 6.74
N ARG A 89 -11.99 -16.15 6.58
CA ARG A 89 -11.66 -16.81 5.32
C ARG A 89 -12.55 -18.03 5.10
N HIS A 90 -13.07 -18.17 3.90
CA HIS A 90 -14.05 -19.19 3.54
C HIS A 90 -13.75 -19.74 2.15
N CYS A 91 -13.72 -21.06 2.00
CA CYS A 91 -13.69 -21.71 0.70
C CYS A 91 -15.07 -21.58 0.03
N LEU A 92 -15.11 -21.26 -1.26
CA LEU A 92 -16.35 -21.29 -2.04
C LEU A 92 -16.55 -22.67 -2.64
N CYS A 93 -17.76 -23.20 -2.49
CA CYS A 93 -18.18 -24.46 -3.11
C CYS A 93 -19.47 -24.25 -3.88
N SER A 94 -19.66 -24.99 -4.97
CA SER A 94 -20.95 -24.98 -5.69
C SER A 94 -22.05 -25.57 -4.81
N ALA A 95 -23.21 -24.93 -4.77
CA ALA A 95 -24.36 -25.47 -4.03
C ALA A 95 -24.95 -26.69 -4.77
N PRO A 96 -25.12 -27.85 -4.10
CA PRO A 96 -25.47 -29.11 -4.75
C PRO A 96 -26.93 -29.20 -5.23
N ASN A 97 -27.82 -28.31 -4.79
CA ASN A 97 -29.28 -28.49 -4.91
C ASN A 97 -29.95 -27.65 -6.01
N ASN A 98 -29.20 -27.10 -6.98
CA ASN A 98 -29.78 -26.31 -8.08
C ASN A 98 -29.65 -27.05 -9.42
N GLU A 99 -30.65 -26.89 -10.31
CA GLU A 99 -30.57 -27.28 -11.72
C GLU A 99 -29.33 -26.65 -12.41
N ASP A 100 -28.86 -25.52 -11.86
CA ASP A 100 -27.67 -24.77 -12.27
C ASP A 100 -26.36 -25.16 -11.54
N ALA A 101 -26.30 -26.31 -10.88
CA ALA A 101 -25.10 -26.74 -10.13
C ALA A 101 -23.85 -26.81 -11.03
N LEU A 102 -24.01 -27.27 -12.28
CA LEU A 102 -22.93 -27.32 -13.27
C LEU A 102 -22.52 -25.92 -13.72
N THR A 103 -23.49 -25.03 -13.98
CA THR A 103 -23.23 -23.62 -14.34
C THR A 103 -22.47 -22.90 -13.22
N SER A 104 -22.89 -23.13 -11.97
CA SER A 104 -22.26 -22.57 -10.78
C SER A 104 -20.83 -23.08 -10.61
N GLN A 105 -20.62 -24.38 -10.78
CA GLN A 105 -19.28 -24.97 -10.73
C GLN A 105 -18.38 -24.43 -11.86
N ASN A 106 -18.88 -24.35 -13.09
CA ASN A 106 -18.13 -23.84 -14.22
C ASN A 106 -17.73 -22.37 -14.01
N PHE A 107 -18.65 -21.53 -13.53
CA PHE A 107 -18.35 -20.13 -13.20
C PHE A 107 -17.24 -20.02 -12.15
N LEU A 108 -17.32 -20.78 -11.05
CA LEU A 108 -16.30 -20.75 -9.99
C LEU A 108 -14.93 -21.24 -10.48
N LEU A 109 -14.89 -22.28 -11.32
CA LEU A 109 -13.65 -22.78 -11.92
C LEU A 109 -13.05 -21.78 -12.90
N THR A 110 -13.88 -21.16 -13.76
CA THR A 110 -13.43 -20.12 -14.68
C THR A 110 -12.90 -18.92 -13.92
N LEU A 111 -13.58 -18.48 -12.85
CA LEU A 111 -13.12 -17.37 -12.02
C LEU A 111 -11.79 -17.70 -11.35
N LEU A 112 -11.68 -18.89 -10.74
CA LEU A 112 -10.44 -19.36 -10.11
C LEU A 112 -9.26 -19.32 -11.09
N GLU A 113 -9.44 -19.91 -12.27
CA GLU A 113 -8.38 -20.01 -13.25
C GLU A 113 -8.03 -18.63 -13.85
N SER A 114 -9.03 -17.78 -14.08
CA SER A 114 -8.82 -16.41 -14.56
C SER A 114 -8.02 -15.57 -13.57
N LEU A 115 -8.35 -15.65 -12.27
CA LEU A 115 -7.61 -14.92 -11.23
C LEU A 115 -6.17 -15.42 -11.11
N ARG A 116 -5.96 -16.74 -11.24
CA ARG A 116 -4.63 -17.36 -11.16
C ARG A 116 -3.74 -16.97 -12.34
N GLN A 117 -4.25 -17.09 -13.56
CA GLN A 117 -3.50 -16.77 -14.79
C GLN A 117 -3.11 -15.29 -14.84
N ASN A 118 -4.03 -14.40 -14.46
CA ASN A 118 -3.80 -12.95 -14.48
C ASN A 118 -3.17 -12.40 -13.20
N LYS A 119 -2.80 -13.26 -12.23
CA LYS A 119 -2.22 -12.87 -10.93
C LYS A 119 -3.03 -11.78 -10.21
N CYS A 120 -4.34 -11.84 -10.33
CA CYS A 120 -5.25 -10.85 -9.78
C CYS A 120 -6.17 -11.45 -8.70
N VAL A 121 -6.85 -10.57 -8.00
CA VAL A 121 -7.89 -10.86 -7.02
C VAL A 121 -9.16 -10.12 -7.44
N ALA A 122 -10.32 -10.66 -7.09
CA ALA A 122 -11.58 -9.95 -7.27
C ALA A 122 -11.97 -9.22 -5.99
N LEU A 123 -12.33 -7.96 -6.10
CA LEU A 123 -12.92 -7.18 -5.03
C LEU A 123 -14.43 -7.35 -5.08
N ALA A 124 -15.01 -7.69 -3.94
CA ALA A 124 -16.43 -7.91 -3.79
C ALA A 124 -16.99 -7.11 -2.61
N MET A 125 -18.28 -6.81 -2.70
CA MET A 125 -18.99 -6.10 -1.65
C MET A 125 -20.35 -6.71 -1.40
N TYR A 126 -20.80 -6.61 -0.16
CA TYR A 126 -22.16 -6.91 0.27
C TYR A 126 -22.73 -5.65 0.92
N GLU A 127 -23.93 -5.26 0.54
CA GLU A 127 -24.65 -4.13 1.09
C GLU A 127 -25.97 -4.62 1.69
N THR A 128 -26.25 -4.17 2.91
CA THR A 128 -27.43 -4.59 3.67
C THR A 128 -28.59 -3.67 3.36
N GLU A 129 -29.70 -4.21 2.86
CA GLU A 129 -30.87 -3.39 2.49
C GLU A 129 -31.47 -2.65 3.69
N GLU A 130 -31.46 -3.27 4.88
CA GLU A 130 -32.12 -2.75 6.08
C GLU A 130 -31.30 -1.66 6.80
N THR A 131 -29.97 -1.76 6.77
CA THR A 131 -29.08 -0.84 7.54
C THR A 131 -28.16 0.01 6.68
N GLY A 132 -28.07 -0.26 5.37
CA GLY A 132 -27.15 0.42 4.45
C GLY A 132 -25.66 0.13 4.73
N ARG A 133 -25.36 -0.81 5.64
CA ARG A 133 -23.98 -1.20 5.95
C ARG A 133 -23.35 -1.96 4.78
N ARG A 134 -22.07 -1.68 4.54
CA ARG A 134 -21.26 -2.30 3.49
C ARG A 134 -20.14 -3.14 4.09
N PHE A 135 -19.98 -4.33 3.54
CA PHE A 135 -18.89 -5.24 3.85
C PHE A 135 -18.10 -5.48 2.58
N TYR A 136 -16.78 -5.35 2.67
CA TYR A 136 -15.88 -5.63 1.57
C TYR A 136 -15.22 -7.00 1.75
N ALA A 137 -14.99 -7.68 0.65
CA ALA A 137 -14.37 -8.98 0.62
C ALA A 137 -13.48 -9.13 -0.61
N ILE A 138 -12.56 -10.08 -0.55
CA ILE A 138 -11.62 -10.39 -1.61
C ILE A 138 -11.79 -11.85 -1.99
N LEU A 139 -12.02 -12.13 -3.27
CA LEU A 139 -11.90 -13.48 -3.81
C LEU A 139 -10.50 -13.65 -4.40
N HIS A 140 -9.82 -14.71 -4.01
CA HIS A 140 -8.48 -14.99 -4.50
C HIS A 140 -8.19 -16.49 -4.59
N PRO A 141 -7.33 -16.90 -5.54
CA PRO A 141 -6.83 -18.26 -5.63
C PRO A 141 -5.84 -18.52 -4.50
N ILE A 142 -6.02 -19.66 -3.85
CA ILE A 142 -4.98 -20.27 -3.03
C ILE A 142 -4.32 -21.39 -3.83
N ASP A 143 -3.00 -21.34 -3.90
CA ASP A 143 -2.16 -22.37 -4.47
C ASP A 143 -1.61 -23.27 -3.35
N PHE A 144 -2.27 -24.42 -3.13
CA PHE A 144 -1.73 -25.55 -2.37
C PHE A 144 -1.66 -26.79 -3.29
N GLU A 145 -1.84 -27.99 -2.74
CA GLU A 145 -1.93 -29.24 -3.52
C GLU A 145 -3.09 -29.24 -4.52
N ARG A 146 -4.15 -28.47 -4.23
CA ARG A 146 -5.25 -28.18 -5.14
C ARG A 146 -5.55 -26.69 -5.11
N HIS A 147 -5.83 -26.11 -6.27
CA HIS A 147 -6.26 -24.73 -6.37
C HIS A 147 -7.68 -24.59 -5.83
N VAL A 148 -7.87 -23.67 -4.88
CA VAL A 148 -9.17 -23.41 -4.27
C VAL A 148 -9.45 -21.93 -4.35
N LEU A 149 -10.69 -21.59 -4.72
CA LEU A 149 -11.17 -20.22 -4.66
C LEU A 149 -11.58 -19.90 -3.23
N MET A 150 -10.96 -18.88 -2.65
CA MET A 150 -11.23 -18.46 -1.28
C MET A 150 -11.78 -17.04 -1.24
N LEU A 151 -12.79 -16.85 -0.39
CA LEU A 151 -13.36 -15.57 -0.01
C LEU A 151 -12.75 -15.13 1.31
N SER A 152 -12.20 -13.92 1.34
CA SER A 152 -11.65 -13.29 2.55
C SER A 152 -12.45 -12.04 2.87
N PHE A 153 -13.19 -12.04 3.98
CA PHE A 153 -13.92 -10.87 4.43
C PHE A 153 -13.01 -9.90 5.16
N MET A 154 -13.16 -8.61 4.88
CA MET A 154 -12.57 -7.57 5.69
C MET A 154 -13.41 -7.34 6.95
N GLN A 155 -12.86 -6.60 7.91
CA GLN A 155 -13.59 -6.19 9.10
C GLN A 155 -14.78 -5.28 8.75
N GLU A 156 -15.80 -5.27 9.60
CA GLU A 156 -16.92 -4.35 9.47
C GLU A 156 -16.43 -2.89 9.41
N ASN A 157 -17.08 -2.07 8.59
CA ASN A 157 -16.79 -0.64 8.40
C ASN A 157 -15.43 -0.30 7.78
N VAL A 158 -14.68 -1.28 7.26
CA VAL A 158 -13.49 -0.99 6.44
C VAL A 158 -13.95 -0.50 5.07
N GLN A 159 -13.89 0.81 4.84
CA GLN A 159 -14.25 1.45 3.56
C GLN A 159 -13.03 1.80 2.71
N SER A 160 -11.82 1.65 3.25
CA SER A 160 -10.58 2.00 2.58
C SER A 160 -9.42 1.14 3.06
N LEU A 161 -8.39 1.03 2.22
CA LEU A 161 -7.06 0.61 2.66
C LEU A 161 -6.09 1.79 2.48
N PRO A 162 -5.16 2.05 3.41
CA PRO A 162 -4.26 3.20 3.31
C PRO A 162 -3.49 3.30 1.98
N TRP A 163 -3.19 2.14 1.37
CA TRP A 163 -2.48 2.06 0.09
C TRP A 163 -3.38 1.92 -1.14
N LEU A 164 -4.68 1.66 -1.00
CA LEU A 164 -5.64 1.67 -2.12
C LEU A 164 -6.53 2.91 -2.15
N GLY A 165 -6.61 3.65 -1.04
CA GLY A 165 -7.60 4.69 -0.85
C GLY A 165 -8.98 4.13 -0.50
N ASP A 166 -9.99 4.99 -0.60
CA ASP A 166 -11.39 4.64 -0.41
C ASP A 166 -11.90 3.77 -1.57
N PHE A 167 -12.57 2.67 -1.24
CA PHE A 167 -13.12 1.76 -2.23
C PHE A 167 -14.18 2.39 -3.13
N ASN A 168 -14.87 3.44 -2.65
CA ASN A 168 -15.85 4.17 -3.45
C ASN A 168 -15.22 5.03 -4.56
N TYR A 169 -13.91 5.33 -4.46
CA TYR A 169 -13.15 6.05 -5.48
C TYR A 169 -12.37 5.13 -6.41
N LEU A 170 -12.46 3.81 -6.23
CA LEU A 170 -11.93 2.87 -7.20
C LEU A 170 -12.78 2.91 -8.46
N ALA A 171 -12.14 3.25 -9.58
CA ALA A 171 -12.79 3.38 -10.87
C ALA A 171 -12.17 2.41 -11.89
N PRO A 172 -12.95 1.95 -12.88
CA PRO A 172 -12.42 1.24 -14.04
C PRO A 172 -11.29 2.02 -14.74
N VAL A 173 -10.30 1.30 -15.27
CA VAL A 173 -9.17 1.91 -16.00
C VAL A 173 -9.65 2.74 -17.21
N ILE A 174 -10.78 2.36 -17.82
CA ILE A 174 -11.35 3.06 -18.98
C ILE A 174 -11.78 4.50 -18.67
N ASP A 175 -12.07 4.83 -17.40
CA ASP A 175 -12.47 6.18 -17.00
C ASP A 175 -11.28 7.16 -17.03
N PHE A 176 -10.04 6.64 -17.10
CA PHE A 176 -8.81 7.41 -17.18
C PHE A 176 -8.37 7.57 -18.63
N SER A 177 -9.03 8.48 -19.36
CA SER A 177 -8.79 8.72 -20.78
C SER A 177 -7.34 9.15 -21.09
N GLY A 178 -6.59 8.31 -21.81
CA GLY A 178 -5.30 8.68 -22.43
C GLY A 178 -4.07 8.60 -21.52
N HIS A 179 -4.24 8.22 -20.25
CA HIS A 179 -3.13 7.96 -19.35
C HIS A 179 -3.04 6.48 -19.05
N GLU A 180 -1.92 5.86 -19.39
CA GLU A 180 -1.63 4.50 -18.95
C GLU A 180 -1.41 4.52 -17.43
N VAL A 181 -2.45 4.23 -16.66
CA VAL A 181 -2.39 4.19 -15.20
C VAL A 181 -1.81 2.86 -14.70
N TYR A 182 -2.01 1.79 -15.49
CA TYR A 182 -1.67 0.42 -15.13
C TYR A 182 -0.93 -0.28 -16.28
N ASN A 183 0.24 -0.87 -16.01
CA ASN A 183 0.96 -1.71 -16.96
C ASN A 183 1.88 -2.69 -16.22
N ASP A 184 1.60 -3.99 -16.39
CA ASP A 184 2.34 -5.08 -15.75
C ASP A 184 3.76 -5.29 -16.29
N GLU A 185 3.99 -5.05 -17.58
CA GLU A 185 5.30 -5.21 -18.22
C GLU A 185 6.30 -4.16 -17.75
N THR A 186 5.83 -2.93 -17.55
CA THR A 186 6.64 -1.81 -17.04
C THR A 186 6.62 -1.70 -15.52
N GLY A 187 5.79 -2.50 -14.83
CA GLY A 187 5.60 -2.45 -13.39
C GLY A 187 4.94 -1.15 -12.91
N LYS A 188 4.17 -0.49 -13.77
CA LYS A 188 3.47 0.76 -13.46
C LYS A 188 2.13 0.44 -12.82
N SER A 189 1.93 0.92 -11.59
CA SER A 189 0.69 0.78 -10.84
C SER A 189 0.32 2.12 -10.20
N PRO A 190 -0.97 2.47 -10.08
CA PRO A 190 -1.42 3.61 -9.29
C PRO A 190 -1.24 3.38 -7.78
N PHE A 191 -0.95 2.14 -7.38
CA PHE A 191 -0.78 1.74 -5.99
C PHE A 191 0.70 1.53 -5.66
N PRO A 192 1.12 1.77 -4.39
CA PRO A 192 0.32 2.26 -3.27
C PRO A 192 0.01 3.77 -3.38
N VAL A 193 -1.21 4.16 -3.01
CA VAL A 193 -1.59 5.58 -2.82
C VAL A 193 -0.70 6.18 -1.75
N ARG A 194 -0.05 7.30 -2.06
CA ARG A 194 0.82 8.00 -1.11
C ARG A 194 -0.03 8.88 -0.20
N THR A 195 0.27 8.84 1.09
CA THR A 195 -0.25 9.81 2.05
C THR A 195 0.55 11.11 1.97
N ASN A 196 -0.13 12.25 2.12
CA ASN A 196 0.53 13.56 2.23
C ASN A 196 1.43 13.63 3.47
N ASP A 197 1.03 12.94 4.54
CA ASP A 197 1.80 12.88 5.77
C ASP A 197 2.95 11.88 5.68
N CYS A 198 4.12 12.33 6.11
CA CYS A 198 5.33 11.53 6.21
C CYS A 198 5.38 10.87 7.58
N LEU A 199 5.50 9.54 7.60
CA LEU A 199 5.75 8.81 8.82
C LEU A 199 7.14 9.16 9.38
N SER A 200 7.29 9.18 10.69
CA SER A 200 8.54 9.59 11.37
C SER A 200 9.78 8.82 10.96
N TYR A 201 9.61 7.57 10.53
CA TYR A 201 10.68 6.69 10.08
C TYR A 201 10.94 6.77 8.56
N LYS A 202 10.08 7.44 7.79
CA LYS A 202 10.27 7.62 6.34
C LYS A 202 11.19 8.81 6.10
N LEU A 203 12.42 8.51 5.71
CA LEU A 203 13.32 9.50 5.12
C LEU A 203 12.86 9.77 3.69
N LEU A 204 12.04 10.80 3.45
CA LEU A 204 11.65 11.11 2.09
C LEU A 204 12.85 11.65 1.30
N SER A 205 13.30 10.88 0.31
CA SER A 205 13.95 11.42 -0.89
C SER A 205 12.84 11.59 -1.92
N LEU A 206 12.17 12.75 -1.92
CA LEU A 206 11.32 13.11 -3.06
C LEU A 206 12.21 13.17 -4.30
N LYS A 207 11.73 12.56 -5.39
CA LYS A 207 12.33 12.74 -6.71
C LYS A 207 12.38 14.24 -7.01
N ALA A 208 13.47 14.69 -7.62
CA ALA A 208 13.69 16.09 -7.95
C ALA A 208 12.49 16.65 -8.75
N GLY A 209 11.82 17.67 -8.20
CA GLY A 209 10.77 18.41 -8.92
C GLY A 209 9.62 18.98 -8.07
N GLU A 210 9.34 18.45 -6.88
CA GLU A 210 8.27 18.98 -6.01
C GLU A 210 8.86 19.60 -4.73
N ASP A 211 8.60 20.89 -4.55
CA ASP A 211 8.96 21.73 -3.39
C ASP A 211 8.17 21.35 -2.12
N THR A 212 8.17 20.07 -1.75
CA THR A 212 7.60 19.64 -0.48
C THR A 212 8.75 19.36 0.48
N SER A 213 8.75 20.09 1.60
CA SER A 213 9.76 20.01 2.65
C SER A 213 10.09 18.56 3.00
N THR A 214 11.36 18.18 2.84
CA THR A 214 11.85 16.87 3.25
C THR A 214 11.67 16.72 4.76
N PHE A 215 10.66 15.96 5.19
CA PHE A 215 10.44 15.66 6.59
C PHE A 215 11.58 14.77 7.09
N ASN A 216 12.52 15.38 7.83
CA ASN A 216 13.57 14.66 8.54
C ASN A 216 13.23 14.71 10.03
N TYR A 217 12.74 13.60 10.56
CA TYR A 217 12.48 13.45 11.99
C TYR A 217 13.74 13.79 12.80
N PHE A 218 13.59 14.71 13.75
CA PHE A 218 14.67 15.18 14.63
C PHE A 218 14.33 14.77 16.07
N SER A 219 15.16 13.92 16.67
CA SER A 219 14.93 13.43 18.03
C SER A 219 16.23 13.26 18.79
N TRP A 220 16.46 14.12 19.78
CA TRP A 220 17.59 14.05 20.70
C TRP A 220 17.16 13.66 22.11
N ILE A 221 16.36 12.60 22.22
CA ILE A 221 15.96 12.04 23.52
C ILE A 221 17.16 11.39 24.24
N SER A 222 18.13 10.88 23.48
CA SER A 222 19.38 10.33 24.02
C SER A 222 20.60 11.00 23.41
N THR A 223 21.76 10.83 24.06
CA THR A 223 23.02 11.45 23.63
C THR A 223 23.56 10.86 22.32
N THR A 224 23.20 9.63 21.98
CA THR A 224 23.65 8.94 20.75
C THR A 224 23.19 9.63 19.46
N PRO A 225 21.88 9.85 19.19
CA PRO A 225 21.43 10.55 17.97
C PRO A 225 21.94 11.99 17.92
N MET A 226 22.01 12.68 19.06
CA MET A 226 22.62 14.01 19.16
C MET A 226 24.08 14.00 18.69
N ARG A 227 24.90 13.09 19.21
CA ARG A 227 26.31 12.94 18.80
C ARG A 227 26.43 12.59 17.33
N GLN A 228 25.56 11.73 16.79
CA GLN A 228 25.57 11.38 15.37
C GLN A 228 25.31 12.59 14.48
N ASP A 229 24.33 13.42 14.83
CA ASP A 229 24.00 14.65 14.11
C ASP A 229 25.14 15.67 14.15
N ILE A 230 25.71 15.92 15.34
CA ILE A 230 26.87 16.82 15.50
C ILE A 230 28.08 16.28 14.72
N ASN A 231 28.40 14.99 14.85
CA ASN A 231 29.51 14.37 14.13
C ASN A 231 29.32 14.41 12.62
N LYS A 232 28.07 14.34 12.13
CA LYS A 232 27.77 14.48 10.70
C LYS A 232 28.07 15.89 10.21
N ILE A 233 27.69 16.92 10.97
CA ILE A 233 28.04 18.32 10.67
C ILE A 233 29.57 18.50 10.66
N VAL A 234 30.26 18.04 11.70
CA VAL A 234 31.73 18.13 11.80
C VAL A 234 32.44 17.37 10.67
N ARG A 235 31.91 16.21 10.27
CA ARG A 235 32.47 15.46 9.13
C ARG A 235 32.27 16.19 7.80
N LEU A 236 31.14 16.88 7.64
CA LEU A 236 30.85 17.66 6.44
C LEU A 236 31.65 18.97 6.41
N SER A 237 31.91 19.62 7.55
CA SER A 237 32.72 20.84 7.62
C SER A 237 34.16 20.61 7.16
N LYS A 238 34.73 19.43 7.46
CA LYS A 238 36.06 19.01 6.97
C LYS A 238 36.16 18.86 5.44
N LYS A 239 35.03 18.77 4.75
CA LYS A 239 34.95 18.62 3.28
C LYS A 239 34.53 19.91 2.59
N LEU A 240 34.63 21.05 3.28
CA LEU A 240 34.42 22.35 2.68
C LEU A 240 35.67 22.76 1.88
N PRO A 241 35.49 23.44 0.73
CA PRO A 241 34.22 23.94 0.18
C PRO A 241 33.38 22.91 -0.62
N ASP A 242 33.94 21.75 -0.96
CA ASP A 242 33.36 20.79 -1.94
C ASP A 242 31.96 20.26 -1.59
N LYS A 243 31.63 20.11 -0.30
CA LYS A 243 30.34 19.59 0.17
C LYS A 243 29.44 20.64 0.82
N PHE A 244 29.60 21.92 0.48
CA PHE A 244 28.86 23.02 1.10
C PHE A 244 27.33 22.85 1.04
N ALA A 245 26.75 22.42 -0.08
CA ALA A 245 25.30 22.21 -0.18
C ALA A 245 24.76 21.16 0.81
N ASN A 246 25.47 20.04 0.97
CA ASN A 246 25.11 18.99 1.93
C ASN A 246 25.30 19.45 3.37
N PHE A 247 26.40 20.16 3.63
CA PHE A 247 26.68 20.77 4.93
C PHE A 247 25.57 21.76 5.32
N GLN A 248 25.19 22.66 4.42
CA GLN A 248 24.19 23.69 4.67
C GLN A 248 22.80 23.08 4.91
N LYS A 249 22.41 22.06 4.13
CA LYS A 249 21.14 21.33 4.35
C LYS A 249 21.10 20.69 5.75
N GLU A 250 22.19 20.07 6.16
CA GLU A 250 22.30 19.42 7.46
C GLU A 250 22.33 20.43 8.61
N LEU A 251 23.06 21.54 8.43
CA LEU A 251 23.16 22.62 9.41
C LEU A 251 21.79 23.29 9.63
N LYS A 252 21.05 23.56 8.56
CA LYS A 252 19.68 24.09 8.65
C LYS A 252 18.76 23.13 9.39
N ARG A 253 18.85 21.81 9.14
CA ARG A 253 18.07 20.80 9.87
C ARG A 253 18.38 20.84 11.38
N VAL A 254 19.66 20.83 11.75
CA VAL A 254 20.07 20.86 13.17
C VAL A 254 19.72 22.19 13.83
N ARG A 255 19.89 23.34 13.15
CA ARG A 255 19.45 24.66 13.64
C ARG A 255 17.96 24.66 13.95
N SER A 256 17.11 24.17 13.04
CA SER A 256 15.66 24.11 13.29
C SER A 256 15.33 23.27 14.53
N GLY A 257 16.00 22.14 14.71
CA GLY A 257 15.84 21.31 15.90
C GLY A 257 16.33 21.98 17.20
N LEU A 258 17.48 22.66 17.14
CA LEU A 258 18.04 23.42 18.27
C LEU A 258 17.13 24.58 18.69
N LEU A 259 16.56 25.31 17.72
CA LEU A 259 15.60 26.37 17.97
C LEU A 259 14.31 25.81 18.59
N ALA A 260 13.80 24.68 18.09
CA ALA A 260 12.62 24.04 18.63
C ALA A 260 12.82 23.53 20.08
N TYR A 261 14.03 23.07 20.43
CA TYR A 261 14.38 22.68 21.79
C TYR A 261 14.82 23.84 22.70
N GLY A 262 14.96 25.07 22.16
CA GLY A 262 15.44 26.22 22.92
C GLY A 262 16.92 26.14 23.33
N CYS A 263 17.72 25.30 22.67
CA CYS A 263 19.13 25.05 23.06
C CYS A 263 20.10 26.04 22.39
N GLN A 264 20.06 27.31 22.80
CA GLN A 264 20.90 28.35 22.21
C GLN A 264 22.40 28.15 22.49
N ASP A 265 22.78 27.73 23.70
CA ASP A 265 24.17 27.48 24.07
C ASP A 265 24.84 26.45 23.16
N LEU A 266 24.08 25.43 22.75
CA LEU A 266 24.58 24.39 21.87
C LEU A 266 24.77 24.90 20.43
N MET A 267 24.00 25.89 19.98
CA MET A 267 24.26 26.57 18.69
C MET A 267 25.59 27.33 18.73
N SER A 268 25.85 28.07 19.81
CA SER A 268 27.11 28.80 20.01
C SER A 268 28.31 27.84 20.07
N ASN A 269 28.21 26.77 20.85
CA ASN A 269 29.25 25.74 20.95
C ASN A 269 29.49 25.04 19.59
N LEU A 270 28.43 24.78 18.81
CA LEU A 270 28.56 24.19 17.48
C LEU A 270 29.29 25.14 16.51
N LEU A 271 29.03 26.44 16.59
CA LEU A 271 29.73 27.45 15.79
C LEU A 271 31.23 27.47 16.11
N GLU A 272 31.60 27.44 17.39
CA GLU A 272 33.00 27.39 17.83
C GLU A 272 33.71 26.13 17.33
N ILE A 273 33.06 24.97 17.41
CA ILE A 273 33.58 23.71 16.87
C ILE A 273 33.82 23.84 15.36
N ILE A 274 32.86 24.36 14.61
CA ILE A 274 32.97 24.53 13.15
C ILE A 274 34.11 25.49 12.79
N LYS A 275 34.21 26.65 13.48
CA LYS A 275 35.30 27.62 13.31
C LYS A 275 36.66 26.96 13.50
N THR A 276 36.84 26.24 14.60
CA THR A 276 38.09 25.54 14.94
C THR A 276 38.48 24.54 13.85
N GLN A 277 37.51 23.79 13.32
CA GLN A 277 37.77 22.81 12.25
C GLN A 277 38.14 23.47 10.92
N ILE A 278 37.50 24.59 10.58
CA ILE A 278 37.76 25.30 9.32
C ILE A 278 39.12 26.02 9.38
N SER A 279 39.48 26.63 10.51
CA SER A 279 40.80 27.23 10.71
C SER A 279 41.95 26.21 10.61
N ALA A 280 41.69 24.94 10.93
CA ALA A 280 42.67 23.86 10.79
C ALA A 280 42.80 23.32 9.35
N ALA A 281 41.88 23.66 8.44
CA ALA A 281 41.91 23.19 7.06
C ALA A 281 42.90 24.00 6.21
N LYS A 282 43.76 23.32 5.44
CA LYS A 282 44.76 23.94 4.54
C LYS A 282 44.20 24.30 3.15
N THR A 283 42.88 24.37 3.00
CA THR A 283 42.17 24.51 1.71
C THR A 283 42.01 25.97 1.30
N ASN A 284 41.64 26.22 0.04
CA ASN A 284 41.39 27.52 -0.59
C ASN A 284 40.64 28.50 0.35
N GLN A 285 41.35 29.50 0.85
CA GLN A 285 40.92 30.33 1.99
C GLN A 285 39.80 31.33 1.64
N ASP A 286 39.71 31.79 0.39
CA ASP A 286 38.73 32.80 -0.01
C ASP A 286 37.31 32.24 -0.07
N ALA A 287 37.14 31.04 -0.66
CA ALA A 287 35.85 30.34 -0.70
C ALA A 287 35.36 29.94 0.71
N LEU A 288 36.29 29.60 1.60
CA LEU A 288 35.98 29.30 3.00
C LEU A 288 35.51 30.55 3.75
N ARG A 289 36.07 31.72 3.47
CA ARG A 289 35.72 32.98 4.14
C ARG A 289 34.29 33.43 3.83
N GLU A 290 33.87 33.32 2.57
CA GLU A 290 32.48 33.62 2.16
C GLU A 290 31.50 32.63 2.80
N GLN A 291 31.82 31.34 2.78
CA GLN A 291 31.00 30.30 3.43
C GLN A 291 30.92 30.48 4.94
N MET A 292 32.00 30.93 5.61
CA MET A 292 32.01 31.20 7.04
C MET A 292 31.02 32.29 7.44
N SER A 293 30.94 33.38 6.67
CA SER A 293 29.93 34.44 6.90
C SER A 293 28.51 33.87 6.83
N ALA A 294 28.24 33.01 5.84
CA ALA A 294 26.94 32.34 5.71
C ALA A 294 26.64 31.37 6.87
N ILE A 295 27.66 30.68 7.40
CA ILE A 295 27.52 29.78 8.56
C ILE A 295 27.22 30.55 9.83
N GLU A 296 27.92 31.67 10.05
CA GLU A 296 27.70 32.56 11.18
C GLU A 296 26.28 33.10 11.16
N ALA A 297 25.82 33.67 10.03
CA ALA A 297 24.44 34.11 9.88
C ALA A 297 23.42 32.98 10.16
N LEU A 298 23.76 31.74 9.81
CA LEU A 298 22.94 30.55 10.07
C LEU A 298 23.02 30.01 11.50
N LEU A 299 23.93 30.45 12.36
CA LEU A 299 23.99 29.99 13.76
C LEU A 299 23.81 31.12 14.77
N THR A 300 23.83 32.38 14.33
CA THR A 300 23.40 33.51 15.16
C THR A 300 21.90 33.36 15.47
N PRO A 301 21.52 33.36 16.76
CA PRO A 301 20.11 33.31 17.13
C PRO A 301 19.38 34.52 16.55
N PRO A 302 18.09 34.38 16.18
CA PRO A 302 17.28 35.55 15.86
C PRO A 302 17.32 36.48 17.08
N VAL A 303 17.62 37.77 16.85
CA VAL A 303 17.58 38.79 17.90
C VAL A 303 16.17 38.72 18.48
N SER A 304 16.07 38.36 19.76
CA SER A 304 14.81 38.51 20.46
C SER A 304 14.58 40.01 20.54
N ASP A 305 13.51 40.49 19.92
CA ASP A 305 12.91 41.76 20.31
C ASP A 305 12.38 41.57 21.74
N SER A 306 13.28 41.60 22.72
CA SER A 306 12.94 41.87 24.10
C SER A 306 12.57 43.35 24.14
N ASN A 307 11.32 43.65 23.82
CA ASN A 307 10.66 44.79 24.43
C ASN A 307 10.14 44.30 25.79
N PRO A 308 10.76 44.70 26.92
CA PRO A 308 10.10 44.60 28.20
C PRO A 308 9.16 45.79 28.31
N ASP A 309 7.86 45.55 28.16
CA ASP A 309 6.79 46.37 28.76
C ASP A 309 5.80 45.43 29.46
#